data_AF-A0A410UE92-F1
#
_entry.id   AF-A0A410UE92-F1
#
_cell.length_a   1.000
_cell.length_b   1.000
_cell.length_c   1.000
_cell.angle_alpha   90.00
_cell.angle_beta   90.00
_cell.angle_gamma   90.00
#
_symmetry.space_group_name_H-M   'P 1'
#
loop_
_entity.id
_entity.type
_entity.pdbx_description
1 polymer ?
#
loop_
_entity_poly.entity_id
_entity_poly.type
_entity_poly.pdbx_seq_one_letter_code
_entity_poly.pdbx_strand_id
1 'polypeptide(L)'
;MDSSTLQTKLYAGYAAAAKRIGQAFTQYRPAAGTAALAAGNVIGTVLAAFDAGTFNFAKGQDYGKASWECLADGRVLQPGDYLSGNSGTYFIAAMQPLVPIQAVQCNCTVTLWRPQQQPGVGALGYGGSTKSNETEVATSFPASVLAATKTGHAPNNLPGDVAAAWYTLLLPALPGGAQLLAHDVLTNDLGYRYVLLSVELSTLGWRCSMMQAET
;
A
#
# COMPACT_ATOMS: atom_id res chain seq x y z
N MET A 1 28.64 -6.65 -22.34
CA MET A 1 27.38 -6.91 -21.60
C MET A 1 26.89 -5.56 -21.10
N ASP A 2 25.67 -5.17 -21.44
CA ASP A 2 25.06 -3.90 -21.04
C ASP A 2 24.20 -4.06 -19.77
N SER A 3 23.68 -2.94 -19.26
CA SER A 3 22.88 -2.90 -18.03
C SER A 3 21.59 -3.72 -18.12
N SER A 4 20.90 -3.70 -19.27
CA SER A 4 19.66 -4.45 -19.47
C SER A 4 19.88 -5.96 -19.51
N THR A 5 20.96 -6.41 -20.17
CA THR A 5 21.35 -7.82 -20.17
C THR A 5 21.73 -8.28 -18.76
N LEU A 6 22.47 -7.46 -18.01
CA LEU A 6 22.84 -7.76 -16.62
C LEU A 6 21.60 -7.86 -15.72
N GLN A 7 20.65 -6.93 -15.84
CA GLN A 7 19.39 -6.95 -15.09
C GLN A 7 18.60 -8.25 -15.36
N THR A 8 18.52 -8.66 -16.62
CA THR A 8 17.82 -9.89 -17.02
C THR A 8 18.47 -11.13 -16.39
N LYS A 9 19.81 -11.16 -16.31
CA LYS A 9 20.54 -12.25 -15.65
C LYS A 9 20.35 -12.23 -14.13
N LEU A 10 20.34 -11.05 -13.51
CA LEU A 10 20.05 -10.90 -12.09
C LEU A 10 18.67 -11.49 -11.75
N TYR A 11 17.64 -11.10 -12.50
CA TYR A 11 16.29 -11.65 -12.32
C TYR A 11 16.20 -13.15 -12.62
N ALA A 12 16.95 -13.68 -13.59
CA ALA A 12 17.04 -15.12 -13.80
C ALA A 12 17.67 -15.84 -12.59
N GLY A 13 18.67 -15.23 -11.93
CA GLY A 13 19.24 -15.72 -10.68
C GLY A 13 18.23 -15.71 -9.53
N TYR A 14 17.48 -14.62 -9.37
CA TYR A 14 16.39 -14.56 -8.39
C TYR A 14 15.32 -15.62 -8.65
N ALA A 15 14.91 -15.82 -9.90
CA ALA A 15 13.97 -16.86 -10.29
C ALA A 15 14.49 -18.27 -9.95
N ALA A 16 15.79 -18.52 -10.16
CA ALA A 16 16.40 -19.82 -9.84
C ALA A 16 16.44 -20.08 -8.33
N ALA A 17 16.76 -19.07 -7.52
CA ALA A 17 16.72 -19.17 -6.07
C ALA A 17 15.28 -19.32 -5.55
N ALA A 18 14.32 -18.56 -6.10
CA ALA A 18 12.91 -18.60 -5.70
C ALA A 18 12.29 -20.00 -5.93
N LYS A 19 12.76 -20.73 -6.96
CA LYS A 19 12.35 -22.12 -7.19
C LYS A 19 12.70 -23.08 -6.04
N ARG A 20 13.66 -22.72 -5.18
CA ARG A 20 14.15 -23.60 -4.11
C ARG A 20 13.64 -23.21 -2.73
N ILE A 21 13.53 -21.91 -2.47
CA ILE A 21 13.15 -21.38 -1.15
C ILE A 21 11.84 -20.59 -1.16
N GLY A 22 11.36 -20.21 -2.34
CA GLY A 22 10.15 -19.41 -2.49
C GLY A 22 8.88 -20.25 -2.39
N GLN A 23 7.79 -19.57 -2.07
CA GLN A 23 6.44 -20.12 -2.06
C GLN A 23 5.66 -19.61 -3.28
N ALA A 24 4.60 -20.32 -3.65
CA ALA A 24 3.72 -19.88 -4.72
C ALA A 24 2.80 -18.74 -4.26
N PHE A 25 2.80 -17.66 -5.04
CA PHE A 25 1.89 -16.53 -4.89
C PHE A 25 1.12 -16.35 -6.20
N THR A 26 -0.19 -16.11 -6.09
CA THR A 26 -0.96 -15.60 -7.21
C THR A 26 -0.56 -14.15 -7.45
N GLN A 27 -0.19 -13.85 -8.70
CA GLN A 27 0.21 -12.52 -9.14
C GLN A 27 -1.02 -11.81 -9.71
N TYR A 28 -1.28 -10.60 -9.21
CA TYR A 28 -2.34 -9.72 -9.67
C TYR A 28 -1.75 -8.41 -10.20
N ARG A 29 -2.30 -7.91 -11.29
CA ARG A 29 -2.00 -6.59 -11.84
C ARG A 29 -3.29 -5.77 -11.91
N PRO A 30 -3.56 -4.92 -10.92
CA PRO A 30 -4.74 -4.07 -10.92
C PRO A 30 -4.76 -3.14 -12.12
N ALA A 31 -5.85 -3.14 -12.89
CA ALA A 31 -6.02 -2.27 -14.06
C ALA A 31 -6.88 -1.02 -13.78
N ALA A 32 -7.65 -1.02 -12.70
CA ALA A 32 -8.56 0.06 -12.31
C ALA A 32 -8.58 0.25 -10.79
N GLY A 33 -9.16 1.36 -10.33
CA GLY A 33 -9.22 1.74 -8.92
C GLY A 33 -10.13 0.85 -8.06
N THR A 34 -10.52 -0.34 -8.49
CA THR A 34 -11.42 -1.22 -7.72
C THR A 34 -10.92 -2.66 -7.65
N ALA A 35 -11.07 -3.27 -6.48
CA ALA A 35 -10.81 -4.68 -6.19
C ALA A 35 -9.46 -5.21 -6.73
N ALA A 36 -8.36 -4.78 -6.12
CA ALA A 36 -7.00 -5.11 -6.59
C ALA A 36 -6.77 -6.63 -6.78
N LEU A 37 -7.31 -7.46 -5.88
CA LEU A 37 -7.20 -8.92 -5.92
C LEU A 37 -8.37 -9.62 -6.62
N ALA A 38 -9.12 -8.92 -7.48
CA ALA A 38 -10.18 -9.54 -8.26
C ALA A 38 -9.63 -10.58 -9.25
N ALA A 39 -10.43 -11.61 -9.56
CA ALA A 39 -10.04 -12.67 -10.49
C ALA A 39 -9.64 -12.14 -11.89
N GLY A 40 -10.26 -11.05 -12.35
CA GLY A 40 -9.92 -10.39 -13.62
C GLY A 40 -8.54 -9.73 -13.65
N ASN A 41 -7.93 -9.51 -12.49
CA ASN A 41 -6.57 -8.94 -12.38
C ASN A 41 -5.48 -10.02 -12.28
N VAL A 42 -5.83 -11.31 -12.22
CA VAL A 42 -4.85 -12.41 -12.12
C VAL A 42 -4.06 -12.51 -13.43
N ILE A 43 -2.74 -12.48 -13.33
CA ILE A 43 -1.84 -12.63 -14.50
C ILE A 43 -0.98 -13.90 -14.44
N GLY A 44 -0.95 -14.59 -13.30
CA GLY A 44 -0.26 -15.87 -13.19
C GLY A 44 0.08 -16.27 -11.75
N THR A 45 1.04 -17.16 -11.64
CA THR A 45 1.64 -17.58 -10.36
C THR A 45 3.13 -17.35 -10.42
N VAL A 46 3.70 -16.81 -9.35
CA VAL A 46 5.15 -16.60 -9.20
C VAL A 46 5.62 -17.27 -7.94
N LEU A 47 6.83 -17.83 -7.98
CA LEU A 47 7.52 -18.26 -6.75
C LEU A 47 8.26 -17.05 -6.19
N ALA A 48 8.01 -16.72 -4.92
CA ALA A 48 8.63 -15.60 -4.23
C ALA A 48 9.07 -15.98 -2.82
N ALA A 49 10.19 -15.42 -2.39
CA ALA A 49 10.62 -15.39 -1.01
C ALA A 49 10.84 -13.93 -0.58
N PHE A 50 10.58 -13.63 0.69
CA PHE A 50 10.73 -12.28 1.24
C PHE A 50 11.73 -12.32 2.37
N ASP A 51 12.68 -11.37 2.34
CA ASP A 51 13.71 -11.23 3.35
C ASP A 51 13.71 -9.83 3.95
N ALA A 52 14.12 -9.75 5.22
CA ALA A 52 14.25 -8.48 5.93
C ALA A 52 15.52 -7.69 5.57
N GLY A 53 16.35 -8.25 4.68
CA GLY A 53 17.40 -7.55 3.95
C GLY A 53 18.63 -8.42 3.67
N THR A 54 19.27 -8.21 2.52
CA THR A 54 20.53 -8.86 2.07
C THR A 54 20.40 -10.31 1.60
N PHE A 55 19.19 -10.87 1.54
CA PHE A 55 18.90 -12.26 1.12
C PHE A 55 19.71 -13.33 1.89
N ASN A 56 20.11 -13.03 3.12
CA ASN A 56 20.77 -14.00 3.99
C ASN A 56 19.76 -14.76 4.88
N PHE A 57 18.50 -14.30 4.92
CA PHE A 57 17.41 -14.89 5.70
C PHE A 57 17.77 -15.09 7.18
N ALA A 58 18.64 -14.22 7.71
CA ALA A 58 19.17 -14.35 9.07
C ALA A 58 18.19 -13.84 10.14
N LYS A 59 17.19 -13.02 9.76
CA LYS A 59 16.19 -12.45 10.67
C LYS A 59 14.86 -12.19 9.98
N GLY A 60 13.79 -12.16 10.76
CA GLY A 60 12.47 -11.65 10.33
C GLY A 60 12.39 -10.11 10.35
N GLN A 61 11.26 -9.58 9.91
CA GLN A 61 10.96 -8.15 10.03
C GLN A 61 10.63 -7.75 11.46
N ASP A 62 11.00 -6.50 11.80
CA ASP A 62 10.69 -5.88 13.08
C ASP A 62 9.30 -5.19 13.03
N TYR A 63 8.71 -4.94 14.20
CA TYR A 63 7.45 -4.19 14.29
C TYR A 63 7.58 -2.79 13.68
N GLY A 64 6.49 -2.34 13.03
CA GLY A 64 6.46 -1.03 12.37
C GLY A 64 7.26 -0.98 11.06
N LYS A 65 7.74 -2.13 10.57
CA LYS A 65 8.39 -2.25 9.26
C LYS A 65 7.53 -3.13 8.35
N ALA A 66 7.17 -2.59 7.20
CA ALA A 66 6.39 -3.33 6.20
C ALA A 66 7.17 -3.58 4.90
N SER A 67 8.37 -2.99 4.76
CA SER A 67 9.20 -3.15 3.56
C SER A 67 9.98 -4.46 3.61
N TRP A 68 10.01 -5.17 2.49
CA TRP A 68 10.68 -6.44 2.31
C TRP A 68 11.51 -6.42 1.03
N GLU A 69 12.61 -7.16 1.01
CA GLU A 69 13.30 -7.50 -0.23
C GLU A 69 12.68 -8.78 -0.81
N CYS A 70 12.23 -8.70 -2.06
CA CYS A 70 11.56 -9.78 -2.75
C CYS A 70 12.54 -10.50 -3.68
N LEU A 71 12.66 -11.81 -3.47
CA LEU A 71 13.39 -12.72 -4.32
C LEU A 71 12.37 -13.47 -5.19
N ALA A 72 12.21 -13.01 -6.43
CA ALA A 72 11.28 -13.54 -7.41
C ALA A 72 11.75 -13.22 -8.84
N ASP A 73 11.09 -13.79 -9.86
CA ASP A 73 11.41 -13.50 -11.25
C ASP A 73 10.96 -12.07 -11.64
N GLY A 74 11.88 -11.11 -11.55
CA GLY A 74 11.62 -9.72 -11.92
C GLY A 74 11.35 -9.48 -13.41
N ARG A 75 11.45 -10.48 -14.28
CA ARG A 75 11.10 -10.32 -15.71
C ARG A 75 9.59 -10.33 -15.95
N VAL A 76 8.81 -10.89 -15.02
CA VAL A 76 7.35 -10.97 -15.10
C VAL A 76 6.64 -10.02 -14.13
N LEU A 77 7.37 -9.44 -13.18
CA LEU A 77 6.87 -8.48 -12.18
C LEU A 77 6.94 -7.05 -12.70
N GLN A 78 6.03 -6.22 -12.19
CA GLN A 78 6.03 -4.76 -12.35
C GLN A 78 5.71 -4.07 -11.02
N PRO A 79 6.22 -2.84 -10.76
CA PRO A 79 5.75 -2.03 -9.65
C PRO A 79 4.22 -1.86 -9.69
N GLY A 80 3.57 -2.04 -8.54
CA GLY A 80 2.11 -2.06 -8.40
C GLY A 80 1.46 -3.45 -8.50
N ASP A 81 2.19 -4.48 -8.93
CA ASP A 81 1.70 -5.86 -8.87
C ASP A 81 1.50 -6.30 -7.41
N TYR A 82 0.48 -7.11 -7.17
CA TYR A 82 0.27 -7.79 -5.89
C TYR A 82 0.63 -9.26 -5.99
N LEU A 83 1.29 -9.78 -4.96
CA LEU A 83 1.58 -11.19 -4.73
C LEU A 83 0.79 -11.63 -3.50
N SER A 84 -0.21 -12.49 -3.69
CA SER A 84 -1.03 -13.01 -2.59
C SER A 84 -0.91 -14.53 -2.48
N GLY A 85 -0.69 -15.02 -1.26
CA GLY A 85 -0.47 -16.43 -0.97
C GLY A 85 -0.52 -16.72 0.53
N ASN A 86 -0.11 -17.92 0.93
CA ASN A 86 -0.25 -18.40 2.31
C ASN A 86 0.50 -17.53 3.34
N SER A 87 1.63 -16.94 2.95
CA SER A 87 2.41 -16.06 3.84
C SER A 87 1.91 -14.61 3.88
N GLY A 88 0.79 -14.31 3.22
CA GLY A 88 0.15 -13.00 3.20
C GLY A 88 0.11 -12.39 1.81
N THR A 89 -0.21 -11.10 1.78
CA THR A 89 -0.27 -10.30 0.55
C THR A 89 0.81 -9.25 0.58
N TYR A 90 1.50 -9.07 -0.54
CA TYR A 90 2.54 -8.08 -0.74
C TYR A 90 2.27 -7.32 -2.03
N PHE A 91 2.61 -6.04 -2.09
CA PHE A 91 2.70 -5.33 -3.37
C PHE A 91 4.16 -5.05 -3.73
N ILE A 92 4.49 -5.07 -5.02
CA ILE A 92 5.79 -4.67 -5.52
C ILE A 92 5.86 -3.14 -5.50
N ALA A 93 6.67 -2.59 -4.61
CA ALA A 93 6.82 -1.15 -4.44
C ALA A 93 7.73 -0.55 -5.51
N ALA A 94 8.88 -1.17 -5.77
CA ALA A 94 9.82 -0.71 -6.79
C ALA A 94 10.78 -1.80 -7.28
N MET A 95 11.29 -1.59 -8.49
CA MET A 95 12.24 -2.47 -9.17
C MET A 95 13.38 -1.64 -9.76
N GLN A 96 14.19 -1.06 -8.87
CA GLN A 96 15.34 -0.26 -9.27
C GLN A 96 16.43 -1.14 -9.92
N PRO A 97 17.16 -0.63 -10.93
CA PRO A 97 18.20 -1.42 -11.59
C PRO A 97 19.30 -1.89 -10.62
N LEU A 98 19.71 -3.15 -10.78
CA LEU A 98 20.82 -3.80 -10.09
C LEU A 98 20.70 -3.93 -8.56
N VAL A 99 19.55 -3.58 -7.99
CA VAL A 99 19.27 -3.73 -6.56
C VAL A 99 18.10 -4.71 -6.34
N PRO A 100 17.88 -5.20 -5.11
CA PRO A 100 16.75 -6.07 -4.80
C PRO A 100 15.39 -5.46 -5.18
N ILE A 101 14.44 -6.33 -5.56
CA ILE A 101 13.05 -5.91 -5.76
C ILE A 101 12.49 -5.54 -4.40
N GLN A 102 11.89 -4.36 -4.28
CA GLN A 102 11.27 -3.92 -3.04
C GLN A 102 9.79 -4.25 -3.05
N ALA A 103 9.33 -4.90 -1.99
CA ALA A 103 7.93 -5.21 -1.75
C ALA A 103 7.48 -4.64 -0.41
N VAL A 104 6.17 -4.46 -0.26
CA VAL A 104 5.55 -4.05 1.01
C VAL A 104 4.48 -5.06 1.38
N GLN A 105 4.52 -5.54 2.62
CA GLN A 105 3.52 -6.47 3.14
C GLN A 105 2.25 -5.73 3.54
N CYS A 106 1.11 -6.23 3.07
CA CYS A 106 -0.21 -5.70 3.41
C CYS A 106 -0.76 -6.37 4.66
N ASN A 107 -1.37 -5.58 5.55
CA ASN A 107 -1.96 -6.06 6.80
C ASN A 107 -3.48 -5.84 6.90
N CYS A 108 -4.06 -5.10 5.96
CA CYS A 108 -5.49 -4.86 5.87
C CYS A 108 -5.90 -4.55 4.43
N THR A 109 -7.19 -4.59 4.17
CA THR A 109 -7.80 -4.15 2.91
C THR A 109 -8.51 -2.81 3.13
N VAL A 110 -8.23 -1.84 2.27
CA VAL A 110 -8.71 -0.45 2.43
C VAL A 110 -9.58 0.00 1.27
N THR A 111 -10.49 0.92 1.58
CA THR A 111 -11.28 1.68 0.62
C THR A 111 -11.10 3.17 0.92
N LEU A 112 -10.81 3.94 -0.12
CA LEU A 112 -10.59 5.38 -0.08
C LEU A 112 -11.78 6.11 -0.68
N TRP A 113 -12.18 7.15 0.02
CA TRP A 113 -13.36 7.96 -0.23
C TRP A 113 -12.94 9.41 -0.32
N ARG A 114 -13.57 10.16 -1.23
CA ARG A 114 -13.43 11.60 -1.34
C ARG A 114 -14.69 12.26 -0.81
N PRO A 115 -14.63 13.00 0.31
CA PRO A 115 -15.76 13.77 0.78
C PRO A 115 -16.22 14.78 -0.28
N GLN A 116 -17.54 14.95 -0.44
CA GLN A 116 -18.07 15.99 -1.32
C GLN A 116 -17.65 17.38 -0.81
N GLN A 117 -17.08 18.18 -1.70
CA GLN A 117 -16.98 19.62 -1.51
C GLN A 117 -18.29 20.28 -1.93
N GLN A 118 -18.93 21.07 -1.05
CA GLN A 118 -20.12 21.83 -1.44
C GLN A 118 -19.74 22.90 -2.47
N PRO A 119 -20.35 22.90 -3.67
CA PRO A 119 -20.10 23.96 -4.65
C PRO A 119 -20.93 25.20 -4.29
N GLY A 120 -20.31 26.23 -3.71
CA GLY A 120 -20.92 27.56 -3.60
C GLY A 120 -20.40 28.43 -2.44
N VAL A 121 -20.36 29.74 -2.67
CA VAL A 121 -20.14 30.77 -1.65
C VAL A 121 -21.51 31.43 -1.36
N GLY A 122 -22.08 31.25 -0.17
CA GLY A 122 -23.40 31.81 0.19
C GLY A 122 -24.14 31.01 1.27
N ALA A 123 -25.40 31.38 1.55
CA ALA A 123 -26.27 30.72 2.53
C ALA A 123 -26.68 29.30 2.08
N LEU A 124 -25.72 28.38 2.15
CA LEU A 124 -25.96 26.96 2.00
C LEU A 124 -26.42 26.41 3.35
N GLY A 125 -27.43 25.52 3.34
CA GLY A 125 -27.78 24.75 4.52
C GLY A 125 -26.58 23.93 5.02
N TYR A 126 -26.49 23.71 6.33
CA TYR A 126 -25.41 22.97 6.99
C TYR A 126 -25.13 21.65 6.26
N GLY A 127 -24.05 21.61 5.48
CA GLY A 127 -23.64 20.45 4.70
C GLY A 127 -22.44 19.78 5.32
N GLY A 128 -22.67 19.00 6.37
CA GLY A 128 -21.63 18.12 6.88
C GLY A 128 -21.25 17.07 5.83
N SER A 129 -19.97 16.72 5.77
CA SER A 129 -19.54 15.50 5.09
C SER A 129 -20.17 14.30 5.82
N THR A 130 -20.99 13.53 5.13
CA THR A 130 -21.60 12.31 5.66
C THR A 130 -21.18 11.15 4.77
N LYS A 131 -21.15 9.92 5.28
CA LYS A 131 -20.83 8.74 4.45
C LYS A 131 -21.67 8.65 3.16
N SER A 132 -22.88 9.23 3.17
CA SER A 132 -23.81 9.28 2.02
C SER A 132 -23.34 10.17 0.87
N ASN A 133 -22.38 11.08 1.08
CA ASN A 133 -21.93 12.04 0.07
C ASN A 133 -20.45 11.90 -0.28
N GLU A 134 -19.86 10.73 -0.04
CA GLU A 134 -18.46 10.47 -0.40
C GLU A 134 -18.37 9.70 -1.73
N THR A 135 -17.42 10.10 -2.59
CA THR A 135 -17.15 9.43 -3.87
C THR A 135 -16.01 8.43 -3.70
N GLU A 136 -16.16 7.22 -4.24
CA GLU A 136 -15.09 6.21 -4.20
C GLU A 136 -13.89 6.65 -5.05
N VAL A 137 -12.70 6.67 -4.44
CA VAL A 137 -11.41 6.92 -5.12
C VAL A 137 -10.71 5.61 -5.45
N ALA A 138 -10.66 4.70 -4.48
CA ALA A 138 -10.18 3.35 -4.68
C ALA A 138 -10.87 2.38 -3.73
N THR A 139 -11.28 1.20 -4.21
CA THR A 139 -12.02 0.23 -3.37
C THR A 139 -11.31 -1.10 -3.28
N SER A 140 -11.31 -1.69 -2.08
CA SER A 140 -10.78 -3.03 -1.83
C SER A 140 -9.33 -3.24 -2.29
N PHE A 141 -8.43 -2.36 -1.83
CA PHE A 141 -6.98 -2.48 -2.05
C PHE A 141 -6.27 -2.99 -0.80
N PRO A 142 -5.48 -4.08 -0.88
CA PRO A 142 -4.60 -4.46 0.22
C PRO A 142 -3.55 -3.37 0.47
N ALA A 143 -3.36 -2.97 1.72
CA ALA A 143 -2.43 -1.92 2.10
C ALA A 143 -1.71 -2.27 3.40
N SER A 144 -0.64 -1.52 3.70
CA SER A 144 0.00 -1.54 5.01
C SER A 144 -0.41 -0.30 5.79
N VAL A 145 -1.08 -0.50 6.92
CA VAL A 145 -1.39 0.56 7.88
C VAL A 145 -0.55 0.36 9.14
N LEU A 146 0.36 1.30 9.42
CA LEU A 146 1.31 1.22 10.52
C LEU A 146 1.01 2.30 11.55
N ALA A 147 0.89 1.94 12.82
CA ALA A 147 0.85 2.93 13.89
C ALA A 147 2.21 3.65 14.01
N ALA A 148 2.18 4.97 14.14
CA ALA A 148 3.38 5.74 14.41
C ALA A 148 3.85 5.51 15.85
N THR A 149 5.16 5.47 16.07
CA THR A 149 5.76 5.35 17.41
C THR A 149 5.55 6.61 18.26
N LYS A 150 5.16 7.73 17.63
CA LYS A 150 4.85 8.99 18.30
C LYS A 150 3.36 9.29 18.16
N THR A 151 2.73 9.68 19.26
CA THR A 151 1.37 10.19 19.27
C THR A 151 1.34 11.62 18.72
N GLY A 152 0.23 12.02 18.11
CA GLY A 152 0.00 13.39 17.68
C GLY A 152 -0.24 14.35 18.84
N HIS A 153 -0.65 15.57 18.50
CA HIS A 153 -1.22 16.48 19.49
C HIS A 153 -2.69 16.14 19.75
N ALA A 154 -3.15 16.48 20.96
CA ALA A 154 -4.56 16.43 21.28
C ALA A 154 -5.30 17.47 20.40
N PRO A 155 -6.39 17.09 19.70
CA PRO A 155 -7.01 17.92 18.66
C PRO A 155 -7.36 19.33 19.13
N ASN A 156 -7.85 19.47 20.36
CA ASN A 156 -8.29 20.75 20.93
C ASN A 156 -7.36 21.26 22.03
N ASN A 157 -6.37 20.45 22.44
CA ASN A 157 -5.42 20.76 23.51
C ASN A 157 -6.12 21.20 24.81
N LEU A 158 -7.27 20.59 25.10
CA LEU A 158 -8.06 20.85 26.29
C LEU A 158 -7.66 19.90 27.43
N PRO A 159 -7.86 20.29 28.70
CA PRO A 159 -7.66 19.37 29.82
C PRO A 159 -8.52 18.11 29.68
N GLY A 160 -7.87 16.94 29.64
CA GLY A 160 -8.54 15.64 29.45
C GLY A 160 -8.59 15.15 27.99
N ASP A 161 -8.13 15.97 27.03
CA ASP A 161 -8.05 15.58 25.62
C ASP A 161 -6.90 14.59 25.39
N VAL A 162 -7.18 13.50 24.67
CA VAL A 162 -6.21 12.44 24.39
C VAL A 162 -5.57 12.70 23.04
N ALA A 163 -4.24 12.61 23.00
CA ALA A 163 -3.48 12.72 21.76
C ALA A 163 -4.00 11.73 20.71
N ALA A 164 -4.35 12.23 19.52
CA ALA A 164 -4.80 11.39 18.43
C ALA A 164 -3.64 10.48 17.95
N ALA A 165 -3.92 9.19 17.79
CA ALA A 165 -2.97 8.24 17.25
C ALA A 165 -2.72 8.54 15.76
N TRP A 166 -1.44 8.61 15.39
CA TRP A 166 -1.01 8.81 14.02
C TRP A 166 -0.69 7.48 13.37
N TYR A 167 -1.01 7.37 12.09
CA TYR A 167 -0.79 6.18 11.30
C TYR A 167 -0.16 6.53 9.95
N THR A 168 0.61 5.60 9.41
CA THR A 168 1.17 5.67 8.07
C THR A 168 0.46 4.64 7.20
N LEU A 169 -0.09 5.10 6.08
CA LEU A 169 -0.57 4.25 5.00
C LEU A 169 0.54 4.08 3.96
N LEU A 170 0.82 2.82 3.60
CA LEU A 170 1.59 2.48 2.41
C LEU A 170 0.71 1.71 1.43
N LEU A 171 0.67 2.20 0.19
CA LEU A 171 -0.17 1.69 -0.88
C LEU A 171 0.59 1.83 -2.21
N PRO A 172 0.49 0.89 -3.17
CA PRO A 172 1.07 1.12 -4.49
C PRO A 172 0.40 2.30 -5.18
N ALA A 173 1.07 2.85 -6.19
CA ALA A 173 0.42 3.83 -7.07
C ALA A 173 -0.88 3.23 -7.63
N LEU A 174 -1.97 4.01 -7.59
CA LEU A 174 -3.27 3.54 -8.02
C LEU A 174 -3.31 3.45 -9.56
N PRO A 175 -3.85 2.36 -10.11
CA PRO A 175 -3.99 2.22 -11.56
C PRO A 175 -4.99 3.25 -12.12
N GLY A 176 -4.88 3.56 -13.42
CA GLY A 176 -5.73 4.56 -14.06
C GLY A 176 -5.40 6.01 -13.70
N GLY A 177 -4.31 6.26 -12.96
CA GLY A 177 -3.85 7.60 -12.62
C GLY A 177 -4.59 8.27 -11.46
N ALA A 178 -5.42 7.52 -10.72
CA ALA A 178 -6.14 8.04 -9.57
C ALA A 178 -5.18 8.64 -8.54
N GLN A 179 -5.48 9.87 -8.11
CA GLN A 179 -4.69 10.63 -7.15
C GLN A 179 -5.35 10.60 -5.78
N LEU A 180 -4.54 10.34 -4.76
CA LEU A 180 -4.94 10.56 -3.37
C LEU A 180 -4.73 12.02 -3.01
N LEU A 181 -5.65 12.58 -2.23
CA LEU A 181 -5.61 13.97 -1.77
C LEU A 181 -5.66 14.03 -0.25
N ALA A 182 -5.14 15.12 0.31
CA ALA A 182 -5.36 15.42 1.72
C ALA A 182 -6.87 15.55 1.97
N HIS A 183 -7.31 15.10 3.15
CA HIS A 183 -8.71 14.97 3.56
C HIS A 183 -9.53 13.88 2.85
N ASP A 184 -8.94 13.09 1.94
CA ASP A 184 -9.56 11.82 1.57
C ASP A 184 -9.68 10.93 2.82
N VAL A 185 -10.73 10.12 2.85
CA VAL A 185 -11.07 9.27 3.99
C VAL A 185 -10.78 7.82 3.64
N LEU A 186 -10.07 7.13 4.52
CA LEU A 186 -9.80 5.71 4.41
C LEU A 186 -10.67 4.93 5.39
N THR A 187 -11.29 3.87 4.90
CA THR A 187 -11.93 2.84 5.72
C THR A 187 -11.24 1.51 5.48
N ASN A 188 -10.99 0.72 6.53
CA ASN A 188 -10.44 -0.63 6.37
C ASN A 188 -11.45 -1.74 6.71
N ASP A 189 -11.09 -2.96 6.35
CA ASP A 189 -11.80 -4.21 6.66
C ASP A 189 -11.93 -4.51 8.16
N LEU A 190 -11.12 -3.88 9.01
CA LEU A 190 -11.23 -3.95 10.47
C LEU A 190 -12.28 -2.98 11.05
N GLY A 191 -12.92 -2.15 10.22
CA GLY A 191 -13.96 -1.21 10.62
C GLY A 191 -13.43 0.15 11.12
N TYR A 192 -12.13 0.41 11.01
CA TYR A 192 -11.55 1.71 11.37
C TYR A 192 -11.68 2.72 10.22
N ARG A 193 -11.80 3.99 10.62
CA ARG A 193 -11.88 5.13 9.72
C ARG A 193 -10.75 6.11 10.00
N TYR A 194 -10.10 6.59 8.95
CA TYR A 194 -8.95 7.49 9.02
C TYR A 194 -9.11 8.64 8.04
N VAL A 195 -8.55 9.80 8.38
CA VAL A 195 -8.48 10.96 7.49
C VAL A 195 -7.03 11.17 7.08
N LEU A 196 -6.78 11.26 5.77
CA LEU A 196 -5.45 11.54 5.24
C LEU A 196 -5.06 12.99 5.53
N LEU A 197 -3.90 13.19 6.14
CA LEU A 197 -3.36 14.51 6.52
C LEU A 197 -2.30 14.97 5.53
N SER A 198 -1.36 14.09 5.20
CA SER A 198 -0.32 14.35 4.21
C SER A 198 -0.27 13.21 3.21
N VAL A 199 -0.13 13.53 1.93
CA VAL A 199 -0.12 12.54 0.87
C VAL A 199 1.14 12.74 0.02
N GLU A 200 1.97 11.72 -0.06
CA GLU A 200 3.20 11.71 -0.84
C GLU A 200 3.18 10.56 -1.84
N LEU A 201 3.25 10.88 -3.13
CA LEU A 201 3.54 9.89 -4.17
C LEU A 201 5.05 9.83 -4.38
N SER A 202 5.64 8.67 -4.13
CA SER A 202 7.05 8.39 -4.38
C SER A 202 7.22 7.30 -5.43
N THR A 203 8.46 6.98 -5.76
CA THR A 203 8.79 5.82 -6.62
C THR A 203 8.38 4.48 -6.00
N LEU A 204 8.11 4.43 -4.69
CA LEU A 204 7.65 3.25 -3.96
C LEU A 204 6.11 3.14 -3.88
N GLY A 205 5.40 4.13 -4.43
CA GLY A 205 3.96 4.31 -4.27
C GLY A 205 3.60 5.41 -3.27
N TRP A 206 2.37 5.35 -2.78
CA TRP A 206 1.80 6.31 -1.84
C TRP A 206 2.28 6.05 -0.42
N ARG A 207 2.80 7.10 0.21
CA ARG A 207 3.03 7.19 1.65
C ARG A 207 2.16 8.31 2.19
N CYS A 208 1.18 7.96 3.02
CA CYS A 208 0.28 8.95 3.61
C CYS A 208 0.38 8.94 5.13
N SER A 209 0.35 10.12 5.74
CA SER A 209 0.11 10.25 7.19
C SER A 209 -1.38 10.43 7.40
N MET A 210 -1.93 9.77 8.39
CA MET A 210 -3.36 9.83 8.70
C MET A 210 -3.62 9.81 10.19
N MET A 211 -4.76 10.35 10.59
CA MET A 211 -5.29 10.25 11.95
C MET A 211 -6.56 9.43 11.93
N GLN A 212 -6.80 8.69 13.01
CA GLN A 212 -8.06 7.99 13.18
C GLN A 212 -9.17 9.00 13.45
N ALA A 213 -10.28 8.88 12.73
CA ALA A 213 -11.47 9.68 12.95
C ALA A 213 -12.50 8.87 13.73
N GLU A 214 -13.17 9.51 14.68
CA GLU A 214 -14.36 8.94 15.30
C GLU A 214 -15.49 8.85 14.27
N THR A 215 -16.35 7.84 14.44
CA THR A 215 -17.28 7.38 13.40
C THR A 215 -18.50 8.28 13.25
#